data_AF-A0A8T5FAZ3-F1
#
_entry.id   AF-A0A8T5FAZ3-F1
#
_cell.length_a   1.000
_cell.length_b   1.000
_cell.length_c   1.000
_cell.angle_alpha   90.00
_cell.angle_beta   90.00
_cell.angle_gamma   90.00
#
_symmetry.space_group_name_H-M   'P 1'
#
loop_
_entity.id
_entity.type
_entity.pdbx_description
1 polymer ?
#
loop_
_entity_poly.entity_id
_entity_poly.type
_entity_poly.pdbx_seq_one_letter_code
_entity_poly.pdbx_strand_id
1 'polypeptide(L)' 'MGRTYAEWEGTQDQALIAKVRAGDEANKVLLNQINWMWVANLMAKKPELNPSSAELLDWVTSGQIDAMRK' A
#
# COMPACT_ATOMS: atom_id res chain seq x y z
N MET A 1 14.22 9.29 5.25
CA MET A 1 12.78 9.30 5.56
C MET A 1 12.05 9.34 4.23
N GLY A 2 11.36 8.25 3.87
CA GLY A 2 10.56 8.17 2.64
C GLY A 2 9.19 8.81 2.84
N ARG A 3 8.29 8.65 1.87
CA ARG A 3 6.89 9.09 2.02
C ARG A 3 6.19 8.26 3.10
N THR A 4 5.20 8.84 3.77
CA THR A 4 4.24 8.08 4.59
C THR A 4 3.33 7.22 3.71
N TYR A 5 2.68 6.23 4.32
CA TYR A 5 1.70 5.41 3.60
C TYR A 5 0.58 6.27 3.00
N ALA A 6 0.07 7.27 3.74
CA ALA A 6 -1.01 8.14 3.27
C ALA A 6 -0.59 9.01 2.08
N GLU A 7 0.64 9.55 2.09
CA GLU A 7 1.18 10.29 0.95
C GLU A 7 1.34 9.40 -0.27
N TRP A 8 1.78 8.15 -0.07
CA TRP A 8 1.87 7.17 -1.16
C TRP A 8 0.49 6.75 -1.67
N GLU A 9 -0.47 6.44 -0.80
CA GLU A 9 -1.84 6.07 -1.14
C GLU A 9 -2.50 7.16 -2.00
N GLY A 10 -2.25 8.43 -1.72
CA GLY A 10 -2.72 9.57 -2.53
C GLY A 10 -2.19 9.61 -3.97
N THR A 11 -1.09 8.90 -4.28
CA THR A 11 -0.54 8.79 -5.65
C THR A 11 -1.15 7.65 -6.47
N GLN A 12 -1.90 6.76 -5.82
CA GLN A 12 -2.43 5.56 -6.45
C GLN A 12 -3.80 5.82 -7.06
N ASP A 13 -4.20 4.93 -7.98
CA ASP A 13 -5.55 4.94 -8.52
C ASP A 13 -6.57 4.68 -7.39
N GLN A 14 -7.46 5.64 -7.14
CA GLN A 14 -8.45 5.58 -6.08
C GLN A 14 -9.47 4.46 -6.31
N ALA A 15 -9.76 4.11 -7.57
CA ALA A 15 -10.62 2.97 -7.87
C ALA A 15 -9.93 1.64 -7.51
N LEU A 16 -8.60 1.57 -7.67
CA LEU A 16 -7.80 0.43 -7.27
C LEU A 16 -7.78 0.27 -5.75
N ILE A 17 -7.54 1.37 -5.02
CA ILE A 17 -7.55 1.38 -3.55
C ILE A 17 -8.91 0.92 -3.02
N ALA A 18 -10.01 1.49 -3.54
CA ALA A 18 -11.36 1.11 -3.14
C ALA A 18 -11.61 -0.39 -3.35
N LYS A 19 -11.13 -0.97 -4.46
CA LYS A 19 -11.23 -2.41 -4.73
C LYS A 19 -10.41 -3.26 -3.77
N VAL A 20 -9.20 -2.83 -3.44
CA VAL A 20 -8.27 -3.56 -2.56
C VAL A 20 -8.71 -3.52 -1.10
N ARG A 21 -9.30 -2.39 -0.70
CA ARG A 21 -9.77 -2.16 0.68
C ARG A 21 -11.25 -2.52 0.89
N ALA A 22 -11.93 -2.99 -0.15
CA ALA A 22 -13.35 -3.36 -0.06
C ALA A 22 -13.60 -4.40 1.03
N GLY A 23 -14.48 -4.07 1.98
CA GLY A 23 -14.81 -4.91 3.14
C GLY A 23 -13.78 -4.85 4.28
N ASP A 24 -12.82 -3.93 4.20
CA ASP A 24 -11.72 -3.78 5.14
C ASP A 24 -11.36 -2.30 5.43
N GLU A 25 -12.30 -1.40 5.19
CA GLU A 25 -12.08 0.05 5.16
C GLU A 25 -11.75 0.63 6.54
N ALA A 26 -12.33 0.05 7.60
CA ALA A 26 -12.16 0.51 8.98
C ALA A 26 -10.84 0.05 9.63
N ASN A 27 -10.10 -0.85 8.99
CA ASN A 27 -8.86 -1.40 9.52
C ASN A 27 -7.64 -0.69 8.92
N LYS A 28 -6.49 -0.81 9.61
CA LYS A 28 -5.21 -0.47 9.00
C LYS A 28 -4.97 -1.33 7.77
N VAL A 29 -4.37 -0.75 6.75
CA VAL A 29 -4.01 -1.49 5.53
C VAL A 29 -3.05 -2.64 5.86
N LEU A 30 -3.25 -3.77 5.21
CA LEU A 30 -2.38 -4.92 5.28
C LEU A 30 -1.25 -4.84 4.25
N LEU A 31 -0.07 -5.36 4.59
CA LEU A 31 1.02 -5.53 3.64
C LEU A 31 0.57 -6.31 2.39
N ASN A 32 -0.31 -7.30 2.56
CA ASN A 32 -0.85 -8.05 1.42
C ASN A 32 -1.70 -7.19 0.47
N GLN A 33 -2.43 -6.20 0.98
CA GLN A 33 -3.19 -5.24 0.16
C GLN A 33 -2.24 -4.37 -0.66
N ILE A 34 -1.15 -3.91 -0.05
CA ILE A 34 -0.11 -3.14 -0.74
C ILE A 34 0.61 -4.00 -1.80
N ASN A 35 0.91 -5.26 -1.50
CA ASN A 35 1.48 -6.20 -2.46
C ASN A 35 0.57 -6.39 -3.68
N TRP A 36 -0.75 -6.44 -3.48
CA TRP A 36 -1.68 -6.53 -4.59
C TRP A 36 -1.67 -5.27 -5.46
N MET A 37 -1.67 -4.08 -4.85
CA MET A 37 -1.52 -2.81 -5.57
C MET A 37 -0.19 -2.75 -6.35
N TRP A 38 0.88 -3.28 -5.75
CA TRP A 38 2.18 -3.37 -6.39
C TRP A 38 2.09 -4.19 -7.69
N VAL A 39 1.54 -5.41 -7.62
CA VAL A 39 1.37 -6.26 -8.79
C VAL A 39 0.48 -5.56 -9.84
N ALA A 40 -0.61 -4.92 -9.44
CA ALA A 40 -1.48 -4.18 -10.36
C ALA A 40 -0.75 -3.05 -11.10
N ASN A 41 0.08 -2.27 -10.40
CA ASN A 41 0.92 -1.22 -11.00
C ASN A 41 1.93 -1.80 -11.99
N LEU A 42 2.55 -2.94 -11.67
CA LEU A 42 3.47 -3.64 -12.58
C LEU A 42 2.76 -4.10 -13.86
N MET A 43 1.56 -4.67 -13.71
CA MET A 43 0.73 -5.10 -14.86
C MET A 43 0.29 -3.90 -15.72
N ALA A 44 0.09 -2.73 -15.11
CA ALA A 44 -0.20 -1.48 -15.79
C ALA A 44 1.04 -0.77 -16.37
N LYS A 45 2.24 -1.37 -16.26
CA LYS A 45 3.53 -0.79 -16.68
C LYS A 45 3.87 0.54 -15.98
N LYS A 46 3.46 0.69 -14.72
CA LYS A 46 3.76 1.85 -13.87
C LYS A 46 4.57 1.47 -12.62
N PRO A 47 5.77 0.88 -12.76
CA PRO A 47 6.57 0.44 -11.62
C PRO A 47 6.98 1.58 -10.67
N GLU A 48 7.06 2.81 -11.16
CA GLU A 48 7.42 4.03 -10.43
C GLU A 48 6.41 4.42 -9.35
N LEU A 49 5.17 3.93 -9.46
CA LEU A 49 4.14 4.14 -8.45
C LEU A 49 4.31 3.24 -7.23
N ASN A 50 5.18 2.23 -7.29
CA ASN A 50 5.37 1.32 -6.17
C ASN A 50 6.22 1.93 -5.06
N PRO A 51 6.00 1.52 -3.80
CA PRO A 51 6.86 1.94 -2.72
C PRO A 51 8.23 1.27 -2.85
N SER A 52 9.25 1.94 -2.33
CA SER A 52 10.56 1.32 -2.12
C SER A 52 10.53 0.33 -0.96
N SER A 53 11.47 -0.61 -0.93
CA SER A 53 11.62 -1.54 0.20
C SER A 53 11.88 -0.82 1.53
N ALA A 54 12.52 0.35 1.49
CA ALA A 54 12.76 1.18 2.67
C ALA A 54 11.47 1.82 3.19
N GLU A 55 10.60 2.31 2.31
CA GLU A 55 9.27 2.82 2.67
C GLU A 55 8.41 1.69 3.27
N LEU A 56 8.37 0.52 2.64
CA LEU A 56 7.62 -0.62 3.18
C LEU A 56 8.10 -1.04 4.58
N LEU A 57 9.42 -1.11 4.79
CA LEU A 57 9.98 -1.44 6.09
C LEU A 57 9.62 -0.38 7.15
N ASP A 58 9.73 0.90 6.79
CA ASP A 58 9.37 2.01 7.67
C ASP A 58 7.88 1.94 8.05
N TRP A 59 6.99 1.69 7.10
CA TRP A 59 5.56 1.65 7.36
C TRP A 59 5.14 0.49 8.27
N VAL A 60 5.77 -0.68 8.11
CA VAL A 60 5.54 -1.83 8.99
C VAL A 60 6.08 -1.56 10.39
N THR A 61 7.30 -1.04 10.49
CA THR A 61 7.97 -0.83 11.80
C THR A 61 7.41 0.35 12.58
N SER A 62 6.89 1.38 11.90
CA SER A 62 6.18 2.51 12.51
C SER A 62 4.70 2.22 12.80
N GLY A 63 4.16 1.10 12.32
CA GLY A 63 2.77 0.71 12.52
C GLY A 63 1.76 1.53 11.70
N GLN A 64 2.20 2.19 10.62
CA GLN A 64 1.31 2.79 9.62
C GLN A 64 0.48 1.73 8.90
N ILE A 65 1.07 0.54 8.72
CA ILE A 65 0.44 -0.62 8.09
C ILE A 65 0.64 -1.86 8.96
N ASP A 66 -0.23 -2.85 8.81
CA ASP A 66 -0.10 -4.14 9.48
C ASP A 66 0.54 -5.17 8.54
N ALA A 67 1.58 -5.87 8.98
CA ALA A 67 2.18 -6.95 8.19
C ALA A 67 1.19 -8.13 8.01
N MET A 68 0.50 -8.47 9.09
CA MET A 68 -0.48 -9.56 9.20
C MET A 68 -1.49 -9.20 10.30
N ARG A 69 -2.74 -9.64 10.16
CA ARG A 69 -3.71 -9.63 11.27
C ARG A 69 -3.71 -10.99 11.97
N LYS A 70 -3.89 -10.97 13.29
CA LYS A 70 -4.12 -12.16 14.10
C LYS A 70 -5.56 -12.62 13.99
#